data_AF-A0A8B9MKU6-F1
#
_entry.id   AF-A0A8B9MKU6-F1
#
_cell.length_a   1.000
_cell.length_b   1.000
_cell.length_c   1.000
_cell.angle_alpha   90.00
_cell.angle_beta   90.00
_cell.angle_gamma   90.00
#
_symmetry.space_group_name_H-M   'P 1'
#
loop_
_entity.id
_entity.type
_entity.pdbx_description
1 polymer ?
#
loop_
_entity_poly.entity_id
_entity_poly.type
_entity_poly.pdbx_seq_one_letter_code
_entity_poly.pdbx_strand_id
1 'polypeptide(L)'
;AAWEARVGKDYENAVKYYSSAIELNPTNAIYYGNRSLAYLRTECYGYALADATRAVELDKKYIKGYYRRAASNMALGKFKAALRDYETVRPGLGTPLVSARPPPPPRRPPPPPRRAA
;
A
#
# COMPACT_ATOMS: atom_id res chain seq x y z
N ALA A 1 30.20 4.51 0.75
CA ALA A 1 30.96 4.52 2.02
C ALA A 1 30.50 5.64 3.00
N ALA A 2 30.97 6.88 2.93
CA ALA A 2 30.62 7.91 3.94
C ALA A 2 29.15 8.39 3.89
N TRP A 3 28.55 8.44 2.70
CA TRP A 3 27.16 8.86 2.52
C TRP A 3 26.16 7.82 3.06
N GLU A 4 26.39 6.53 2.83
CA GLU A 4 25.53 5.44 3.32
C GLU A 4 25.57 5.33 4.85
N ALA A 5 26.76 5.46 5.45
CA ALA A 5 26.91 5.45 6.90
C ALA A 5 26.20 6.65 7.56
N ARG A 6 26.28 7.85 6.94
CA ARG A 6 25.56 9.03 7.42
C ARG A 6 24.05 8.82 7.35
N VAL A 7 23.57 8.32 6.21
CA VAL A 7 22.15 8.09 5.96
C VAL A 7 21.57 7.02 6.90
N GLY A 8 22.30 5.93 7.17
CA GLY A 8 21.91 4.94 8.17
C GLY A 8 21.73 5.55 9.56
N LYS A 9 22.72 6.34 10.00
CA LYS A 9 22.70 7.04 11.29
C LYS A 9 21.55 8.04 11.41
N ASP A 10 21.19 8.70 10.31
CA ASP A 10 20.05 9.63 10.26
C ASP A 10 18.72 8.88 10.47
N TYR A 11 18.57 7.67 9.92
CA TYR A 11 17.36 6.86 10.12
C TYR A 11 17.26 6.29 11.53
N GLU A 12 18.36 5.86 12.14
CA GLU A 12 18.36 5.43 13.54
C GLU A 12 17.92 6.56 14.49
N ASN A 13 18.39 7.78 14.23
CA ASN A 13 17.93 8.95 14.98
C ASN A 13 16.44 9.23 14.71
N ALA A 14 15.98 9.11 13.46
CA ALA A 14 14.57 9.26 13.13
C ALA A 14 13.68 8.26 13.89
N VAL A 15 14.12 7.00 14.06
CA VAL A 15 13.41 6.01 14.88
C VAL A 15 13.25 6.49 16.32
N LYS A 16 14.30 7.05 16.93
CA LYS A 16 14.25 7.59 18.29
C LYS A 16 13.27 8.75 18.39
N TYR A 17 13.37 9.73 17.48
CA TYR A 17 12.45 10.88 17.46
C TYR A 17 10.99 10.47 17.30
N TYR A 18 10.70 9.55 16.38
CA TYR A 18 9.33 9.07 16.22
C TYR A 18 8.84 8.22 17.39
N SER A 19 9.73 7.51 18.08
CA SER A 19 9.34 6.76 19.28
C SER A 19 8.91 7.71 20.41
N SER A 20 9.67 8.78 20.66
CA SER A 20 9.25 9.83 21.61
C SER A 20 7.98 10.54 21.15
N ALA A 21 7.80 10.80 19.85
CA ALA A 21 6.57 11.39 19.34
C ALA A 21 5.34 10.48 19.51
N ILE A 22 5.53 9.15 19.42
CA ILE A 22 4.50 8.15 19.67
C ILE A 22 4.16 8.08 21.17
N GLU A 23 5.13 8.20 22.06
CA GLU A 23 4.87 8.29 23.51
C GLU A 23 4.03 9.52 23.86
N LEU A 24 4.31 10.66 23.22
CA LEU A 24 3.53 11.89 23.41
C LEU A 24 2.14 11.82 22.77
N ASN A 25 2.02 11.21 21.59
CA ASN A 25 0.73 11.04 20.91
C ASN A 25 0.67 9.68 20.18
N PRO A 26 0.14 8.65 20.85
CA PRO A 26 0.11 7.29 20.31
C PRO A 26 -1.00 7.08 19.28
N THR A 27 -1.83 8.09 19.01
CA THR A 27 -2.98 7.98 18.09
C THR A 27 -2.67 8.46 16.68
N ASN A 28 -1.54 9.14 16.48
CA ASN A 28 -1.19 9.70 15.18
C ASN A 28 -0.55 8.65 14.26
N ALA A 29 -1.31 8.19 13.26
CA ALA A 29 -0.87 7.22 12.26
C ALA A 29 0.41 7.64 11.50
N ILE A 30 0.65 8.95 11.34
CA ILE A 30 1.79 9.48 10.58
C ILE A 30 3.11 9.12 11.28
N TYR A 31 3.16 9.13 12.62
CA TYR A 31 4.39 8.81 13.36
C TYR A 31 4.80 7.35 13.18
N TYR A 32 3.84 6.43 13.28
CA TYR A 32 4.08 5.02 12.98
C TYR A 32 4.47 4.81 11.51
N GLY A 33 3.81 5.51 10.58
CA GLY A 33 4.14 5.46 9.16
C GLY A 33 5.58 5.93 8.86
N ASN A 34 6.04 7.00 9.49
CA ASN A 34 7.39 7.49 9.29
C ASN A 34 8.45 6.67 10.03
N ARG A 35 8.14 6.13 11.22
CA ARG A 35 9.02 5.20 11.93
C ARG A 35 9.21 3.89 11.15
N SER A 36 8.14 3.38 10.55
CA SER A 36 8.21 2.21 9.67
C SER A 36 9.14 2.43 8.46
N LEU A 37 9.16 3.65 7.89
CA LEU A 37 10.09 3.98 6.81
C LEU A 37 11.53 3.94 7.29
N ALA A 38 11.80 4.54 8.46
CA ALA A 38 13.14 4.53 9.02
C ALA A 38 13.62 3.08 9.24
N TYR A 39 12.76 2.21 9.78
CA TYR A 39 13.05 0.79 9.91
C TYR A 39 13.25 0.05 8.57
N LEU A 40 12.50 0.39 7.51
CA LEU A 40 12.74 -0.16 6.18
C LEU A 40 14.14 0.19 5.65
N ARG A 41 14.63 1.38 5.97
CA ARG A 41 15.94 1.87 5.51
C ARG A 41 17.10 1.33 6.33
N THR A 42 16.85 0.91 7.58
CA THR A 42 17.81 0.20 8.43
C THR A 42 17.62 -1.32 8.37
N GLU A 43 16.91 -1.82 7.36
CA GLU A 43 16.66 -3.26 7.11
C GLU A 43 15.94 -4.01 8.25
N CYS A 44 15.33 -3.26 9.17
CA CYS A 44 14.56 -3.77 10.31
C CYS A 44 13.11 -4.07 9.90
N TYR A 45 12.93 -4.93 8.91
CA TYR A 45 11.65 -5.10 8.21
C TYR A 45 10.51 -5.62 9.11
N GLY A 46 10.81 -6.41 10.15
CA GLY A 46 9.82 -6.89 11.11
C GLY A 46 9.18 -5.75 11.91
N TYR A 47 10.02 -4.85 12.43
CA TYR A 47 9.56 -3.64 13.14
C TYR A 47 8.83 -2.68 12.19
N ALA A 48 9.34 -2.53 10.96
CA ALA A 48 8.66 -1.75 9.94
C ALA A 48 7.25 -2.25 9.64
N LEU A 49 7.05 -3.58 9.58
CA LEU A 49 5.73 -4.17 9.33
C LEU A 49 4.76 -3.88 10.49
N ALA A 50 5.22 -4.03 11.73
CA ALA A 50 4.41 -3.77 12.91
C ALA A 50 3.92 -2.30 12.95
N ASP A 51 4.83 -1.35 12.75
CA ASP A 51 4.51 0.07 12.73
C ASP A 51 3.59 0.44 11.56
N ALA A 52 3.87 -0.07 10.36
CA ALA A 52 3.03 0.21 9.21
C ALA A 52 1.61 -0.38 9.38
N THR A 53 1.49 -1.54 10.03
CA THR A 53 0.19 -2.13 10.38
C THR A 53 -0.54 -1.23 11.37
N ARG A 54 0.16 -0.76 12.41
CA ARG A 54 -0.44 0.15 13.39
C ARG A 54 -0.89 1.47 12.77
N ALA A 55 -0.12 2.02 11.83
CA ALA A 55 -0.50 3.23 11.10
C ALA A 55 -1.81 3.04 10.33
N VAL A 56 -2.00 1.89 9.67
CA VAL A 56 -3.21 1.56 8.92
C VAL A 56 -4.41 1.31 9.84
N GLU A 57 -4.19 0.70 11.01
CA GLU A 57 -5.23 0.51 12.02
C GLU A 57 -5.75 1.83 12.59
N LEU A 58 -4.84 2.78 12.83
CA LEU A 58 -5.16 4.11 13.37
C LEU A 58 -5.86 4.98 12.31
N ASP A 59 -5.34 5.01 11.09
CA ASP A 59 -5.95 5.75 9.98
C ASP A 59 -6.03 4.89 8.71
N LYS A 60 -7.23 4.36 8.48
CA LYS A 60 -7.55 3.58 7.28
C LYS A 60 -7.54 4.39 5.98
N LYS A 61 -7.53 5.73 6.04
CA LYS A 61 -7.40 6.63 4.89
C LYS A 61 -5.95 7.01 4.62
N TYR A 62 -5.02 6.67 5.51
CA TYR A 62 -3.60 6.99 5.35
C TYR A 62 -2.95 6.09 4.31
N ILE A 63 -3.02 6.52 3.05
CA ILE A 63 -2.51 5.80 1.87
C ILE A 63 -1.04 5.41 2.03
N LYS A 64 -0.22 6.32 2.58
CA LYS A 64 1.20 6.06 2.82
C LYS A 64 1.42 4.90 3.80
N GLY A 65 0.53 4.69 4.78
CA GLY A 65 0.60 3.56 5.71
C GLY A 65 0.50 2.22 4.99
N TYR A 66 -0.44 2.08 4.06
CA TYR A 66 -0.56 0.89 3.21
C TYR A 66 0.67 0.70 2.32
N TYR A 67 1.22 1.77 1.72
CA TYR A 67 2.47 1.69 0.98
C TYR A 67 3.63 1.18 1.84
N ARG A 68 3.76 1.66 3.08
CA ARG A 68 4.79 1.19 4.01
C ARG A 68 4.59 -0.27 4.38
N ARG A 69 3.34 -0.69 4.64
CA ARG A 69 3.02 -2.08 4.98
C ARG A 69 3.32 -3.01 3.82
N ALA A 70 2.97 -2.60 2.61
CA ALA A 70 3.28 -3.33 1.38
C ALA A 70 4.78 -3.47 1.18
N ALA A 71 5.54 -2.38 1.31
CA ALA A 71 7.00 -2.40 1.20
C ALA A 71 7.65 -3.30 2.27
N SER A 72 7.19 -3.25 3.52
CA SER A 72 7.67 -4.14 4.59
C SER A 72 7.37 -5.61 4.29
N ASN A 73 6.17 -5.90 3.77
CA ASN A 73 5.81 -7.25 3.35
C ASN A 73 6.67 -7.72 2.16
N MET A 74 6.98 -6.86 1.18
CA MET A 74 7.89 -7.20 0.08
C MET A 74 9.29 -7.54 0.59
N ALA A 75 9.83 -6.72 1.48
CA ALA A 75 11.15 -6.94 2.06
C ALA A 75 11.23 -8.23 2.89
N LEU A 76 10.11 -8.65 3.50
CA LEU A 76 9.98 -9.93 4.22
C LEU A 76 9.62 -11.12 3.29
N GLY A 77 9.54 -10.93 1.98
CA GLY A 77 9.16 -11.99 1.02
C GLY A 77 7.67 -12.35 1.02
N LYS A 78 6.82 -11.59 1.72
CA LYS A 78 5.36 -11.80 1.82
C LYS A 78 4.62 -11.11 0.67
N PHE A 79 4.96 -11.48 -0.57
CA PHE A 79 4.48 -10.81 -1.79
C PHE A 79 2.94 -10.78 -1.93
N LYS A 80 2.25 -11.86 -1.55
CA LYS A 80 0.78 -11.93 -1.58
C LYS A 80 0.12 -10.87 -0.70
N ALA A 81 0.69 -10.61 0.47
CA ALA A 81 0.18 -9.60 1.40
C ALA A 81 0.48 -8.19 0.88
N ALA A 82 1.68 -7.97 0.34
CA ALA A 82 2.05 -6.70 -0.27
C ALA A 82 1.15 -6.33 -1.46
N LEU A 83 0.83 -7.29 -2.33
CA LEU A 83 -0.04 -7.05 -3.48
C LEU A 83 -1.43 -6.56 -3.06
N ARG A 84 -2.03 -7.21 -2.04
CA ARG A 84 -3.32 -6.78 -1.48
C ARG A 84 -3.28 -5.34 -0.99
N ASP A 85 -2.20 -4.96 -0.32
CA ASP A 85 -2.04 -3.58 0.17
C ASP A 85 -1.89 -2.58 -0.99
N TYR A 86 -1.13 -2.91 -2.04
CA TYR A 86 -1.03 -2.06 -3.23
C TYR A 86 -2.37 -1.91 -3.98
N GLU A 87 -3.16 -2.99 -4.07
CA GLU A 87 -4.50 -2.97 -4.68
C GLU A 87 -5.45 -2.05 -3.91
N THR A 88 -5.39 -2.03 -2.58
CA THR A 88 -6.23 -1.11 -1.77
C THR A 88 -5.89 0.37 -1.99
N VAL A 89 -4.63 0.67 -2.30
CA VAL A 89 -4.14 2.04 -2.50
C VAL A 89 -4.45 2.58 -3.89
N ARG A 90 -4.52 1.71 -4.90
CA ARG A 90 -4.85 2.07 -6.28
C ARG A 90 -6.26 1.58 -6.62
N PRO A 91 -7.33 2.32 -6.25
CA PRO A 91 -8.67 2.03 -6.73
C PRO A 91 -8.69 2.34 -8.25
N GLY A 92 -8.42 1.32 -9.06
CA GLY A 92 -8.30 1.47 -10.51
C GLY A 92 -7.39 0.44 -11.19
N LEU A 93 -6.64 -0.35 -10.42
CA LEU A 93 -5.98 -1.57 -10.93
C LEU A 93 -6.65 -2.85 -10.42
N GLY A 94 -7.91 -2.72 -9.99
CA GLY A 94 -8.68 -3.75 -9.29
C GLY A 94 -9.93 -4.18 -10.05
N THR A 95 -9.96 -4.10 -11.38
CA THR A 95 -10.73 -5.16 -12.06
C THR A 95 -9.91 -6.43 -11.87
N PRO A 96 -10.44 -7.46 -11.19
CA PRO A 96 -9.82 -8.77 -11.33
C PRO A 96 -9.72 -9.04 -12.84
N LEU A 97 -8.57 -9.53 -13.32
CA LEU A 97 -8.41 -10.05 -14.69
C LEU A 97 -9.41 -11.18 -15.04
N VAL A 98 -10.37 -11.45 -14.16
CA VAL A 98 -11.40 -12.50 -14.21
C VAL A 98 -12.78 -11.93 -14.59
N SER A 99 -13.00 -10.61 -14.66
CA SER A 99 -14.32 -10.05 -15.04
C SER A 99 -14.32 -9.11 -16.24
N ALA A 100 -13.46 -9.34 -17.22
CA ALA A 100 -13.72 -8.84 -18.56
C ALA A 100 -14.99 -9.53 -19.10
N ARG A 101 -16.17 -8.93 -18.89
CA ARG A 101 -17.36 -9.31 -19.66
C ARG A 101 -16.95 -9.25 -21.14
N PRO A 102 -17.14 -10.33 -21.93
CA PRO A 102 -16.88 -10.25 -23.36
C PRO A 102 -17.68 -9.08 -23.94
N PRO A 103 -17.12 -8.34 -24.92
CA PRO A 103 -17.82 -7.25 -25.55
C PRO A 103 -19.21 -7.73 -26.01
N PRO A 104 -20.28 -6.93 -25.85
CA PRO A 104 -21.61 -7.35 -26.28
C PRO A 104 -21.55 -7.73 -27.76
N PRO A 105 -22.21 -8.83 -28.18
CA PRO A 105 -22.23 -9.21 -29.58
C PRO A 105 -22.79 -8.04 -30.42
N PRO A 106 -22.31 -7.87 -31.66
CA PRO A 106 -22.80 -6.81 -32.53
C PRO A 106 -24.33 -6.89 -32.60
N ARG A 107 -24.99 -5.72 -32.42
CA ARG A 107 -26.45 -5.63 -32.51
C ARG A 107 -26.88 -6.18 -33.87
N ARG A 108 -27.69 -7.25 -33.87
CA ARG A 108 -28.27 -7.77 -35.11
C ARG A 108 -29.08 -6.66 -35.77
N PRO A 109 -28.94 -6.44 -37.09
CA PRO A 109 -29.75 -5.47 -37.80
C PRO A 109 -31.24 -5.81 -37.63
N PRO A 110 -32.13 -4.80 -37.58
CA PRO A 110 -33.56 -5.03 -37.45
C PRO A 110 -34.07 -5.90 -38.60
N PRO A 111 -35.04 -6.81 -38.35
CA PRO A 111 -35.61 -7.62 -39.42
C PRO A 111 -36.27 -6.73 -40.48
N PRO A 112 -36.20 -7.11 -41.77
CA PRO A 112 -36.84 -6.34 -42.82
C PRO A 112 -38.35 -6.26 -42.58
N PRO A 113 -39.00 -5.14 -42.95
CA PRO A 113 -40.44 -5.01 -42.80
C PRO A 113 -41.14 -6.13 -43.56
N ARG A 114 -42.11 -6.79 -42.89
CA ARG A 114 -42.97 -7.79 -43.53
C ARG A 114 -43.65 -7.11 -44.71
N ARG A 115 -43.37 -7.58 -45.93
CA ARG A 115 -44.17 -7.22 -47.10
C ARG A 115 -45.60 -7.68 -46.83
N ALA A 116 -46.52 -6.74 -46.71
CA ALA A 116 -47.94 -7.03 -46.81
C ALA A 116 -48.23 -7.48 -48.24
N ALA A 117 -48.93 -8.61 -48.37
CA ALA A 117 -49.53 -9.07 -49.61
C ALA A 117 -50.82 -8.30 -49.89
#